data_AF-A0A944M9H3-F1
#
_entry.id   AF-A0A944M9H3-F1
#
_cell.length_a   1.000
_cell.length_b   1.000
_cell.length_c   1.000
_cell.angle_alpha   90.00
_cell.angle_beta   90.00
_cell.angle_gamma   90.00
#
_symmetry.space_group_name_H-M   'P 1'
#
loop_
_entity.id
_entity.type
_entity.pdbx_description
1 polymer ?
#
loop_
_entity_poly.entity_id
_entity_poly.type
_entity_poly.pdbx_seq_one_letter_code
_entity_poly.pdbx_strand_id
1 'polypeptide(L)'
;MDSQFEKMVEVNVQGRVFIICQTHGVTDPTIIGYYTEILQQAIVAMLTDESTPSDFHKLLNEQVEWLEQEIGQIRDVPQQDGSETTIEEDAESGQQPQLLNANKKATGYVPDAKSMPERLKDRRADMEHLLLNDCVTLKLVSPNQAKKLKHGLLGKDPEKAEEEVVALLRNSLHAQVRKFIRKHNGGPWATATLQTEVRMDITRTRTVRSLVSLSRQLLEERQEWLMKTKSSLTGRFFGGKVKMDK
;
A
#
# COMPACT_ATOMS: atom_id res chain seq x y z
N MET A 1 30.73 3.32 9.21
CA MET A 1 30.47 4.72 9.63
C MET A 1 30.95 4.99 11.07
N ASP A 2 31.36 6.23 11.38
CA ASP A 2 31.79 6.65 12.72
C ASP A 2 30.58 6.87 13.65
N SER A 3 30.70 6.54 14.95
CA SER A 3 29.61 6.67 15.94
C SER A 3 29.14 8.12 16.11
N GLN A 4 30.03 9.09 15.89
CA GLN A 4 29.64 10.51 15.89
C GLN A 4 28.77 10.87 14.69
N PHE A 5 29.02 10.26 13.53
CA PHE A 5 28.26 10.50 12.30
C PHE A 5 26.85 9.91 12.39
N GLU A 6 26.72 8.70 12.95
CA GLU A 6 25.41 8.06 13.16
C GLU A 6 24.50 8.87 14.09
N LYS A 7 25.05 9.39 15.20
CA LYS A 7 24.30 10.29 16.10
C LYS A 7 23.89 11.59 15.42
N MET A 8 24.76 12.14 14.58
CA MET A 8 24.43 13.34 13.80
C MET A 8 23.25 13.08 12.86
N VAL A 9 23.24 11.93 12.17
CA VAL A 9 22.12 11.53 11.29
C VAL A 9 20.82 11.43 12.07
N GLU A 10 20.81 10.68 13.18
CA GLU A 10 19.63 10.45 14.01
C GLU A 10 19.00 11.76 14.50
N VAL A 11 19.79 12.64 15.12
CA VAL A 11 19.29 13.91 15.69
C VAL A 11 18.76 14.84 14.61
N ASN A 12 19.43 14.91 13.45
CA ASN A 12 18.99 15.78 12.36
C ASN A 12 17.71 15.28 11.71
N VAL A 13 17.57 13.96 11.50
CA VAL A 13 16.34 13.37 10.96
C VAL A 13 15.18 13.61 11.92
N GLN A 14 15.35 13.27 13.20
CA GLN A 14 14.31 13.44 14.21
C GLN A 14 13.86 14.90 14.33
N GLY A 15 14.80 15.84 14.35
CA GLY A 15 14.49 17.29 14.42
C GLY A 15 13.71 17.79 13.20
N ARG A 16 14.08 17.37 11.98
CA ARG A 16 13.39 17.80 10.75
C ARG A 16 11.99 17.22 10.65
N VAL A 17 11.82 15.92 10.95
CA VAL A 17 10.51 15.26 10.94
C VAL A 17 9.59 15.90 11.97
N PHE A 18 10.09 16.18 13.17
CA PHE A 18 9.31 16.84 14.23
C PHE A 18 8.81 18.22 13.79
N ILE A 19 9.69 19.05 13.21
CA ILE A 19 9.32 20.40 12.75
C ILE A 19 8.26 20.34 11.64
N ILE A 20 8.43 19.45 10.66
CA ILE A 20 7.47 19.30 9.57
C ILE A 20 6.12 18.83 10.12
N CYS A 21 6.11 17.78 10.93
CA CYS A 21 4.88 17.27 11.54
C CYS A 21 4.16 18.37 12.33
N GLN A 22 4.87 19.10 13.19
CA GLN A 22 4.32 20.22 13.95
C GLN A 22 3.76 21.33 13.05
N THR A 23 4.51 21.75 12.03
CA THR A 23 4.11 22.82 11.10
C THR A 23 2.82 22.46 10.35
N HIS A 24 2.61 21.17 10.12
CA HIS A 24 1.41 20.64 9.48
C HIS A 24 0.33 20.17 10.47
N GLY A 25 0.49 20.40 11.77
CA GLY A 25 -0.51 20.08 12.80
C GLY A 25 -0.55 18.62 13.23
N VAL A 26 0.43 17.81 12.84
CA VAL A 26 0.61 16.43 13.29
C VAL A 26 1.35 16.44 14.63
N THR A 27 0.63 16.12 15.71
CA THR A 27 1.18 16.11 17.08
C THR A 27 1.24 14.71 17.70
N ASP A 28 0.70 13.70 17.02
CA ASP A 28 0.71 12.32 17.48
C ASP A 28 2.14 11.75 17.48
N PRO A 29 2.72 11.38 18.65
CA PRO A 29 4.06 10.83 18.73
C PRO A 29 4.25 9.54 17.93
N THR A 30 3.20 8.74 17.75
CA THR A 30 3.27 7.49 16.99
C THR A 30 3.46 7.75 15.49
N ILE A 31 2.77 8.77 14.96
CA ILE A 31 2.89 9.19 13.57
C ILE A 31 4.26 9.85 13.33
N ILE A 32 4.72 10.69 14.27
CA ILE A 32 6.04 11.31 14.20
C ILE A 32 7.14 10.23 14.25
N GLY A 33 7.01 9.24 15.13
CA GLY A 33 7.94 8.10 15.21
C GLY A 33 8.00 7.30 13.92
N TYR A 34 6.84 7.00 13.34
CA TYR A 34 6.73 6.30 12.06
C TYR A 34 7.48 7.02 10.93
N TYR A 35 7.26 8.33 10.76
CA TYR A 35 7.99 9.10 9.74
C TYR A 35 9.48 9.23 10.04
N THR A 36 9.87 9.30 11.31
CA THR A 36 11.27 9.33 11.73
C THR A 36 11.99 8.05 11.33
N GLU A 37 11.40 6.88 11.61
CA GLU A 37 11.96 5.58 11.25
C GLU A 37 12.08 5.42 9.73
N ILE A 38 11.06 5.81 8.97
CA ILE A 38 11.07 5.72 7.50
C ILE A 38 12.18 6.59 6.91
N LEU A 39 12.28 7.86 7.32
CA LEU A 39 13.33 8.74 6.79
C LEU A 39 14.71 8.25 7.19
N GLN A 40 14.89 7.77 8.43
CA GLN A 40 16.16 7.25 8.90
C GLN A 40 16.59 6.01 8.11
N GLN A 41 15.68 5.06 7.88
CA GLN A 41 15.98 3.87 7.07
C GLN A 41 16.32 4.23 5.62
N ALA A 42 15.57 5.16 5.02
CA ALA A 42 15.81 5.60 3.65
C ALA A 42 17.18 6.28 3.51
N ILE A 43 17.54 7.16 4.45
CA ILE A 43 18.82 7.87 4.44
C ILE A 43 19.99 6.91 4.67
N VAL A 44 19.89 6.03 5.67
CA VAL A 44 20.95 5.05 5.96
C VAL A 44 21.15 4.09 4.78
N ALA A 45 20.08 3.68 4.10
CA ALA A 45 20.19 2.82 2.91
C ALA A 45 20.86 3.51 1.71
N MET A 46 20.88 4.84 1.66
CA MET A 46 21.51 5.62 0.60
C MET A 46 22.92 6.11 0.94
N LEU A 47 23.27 6.11 2.23
CA LEU A 47 24.62 6.43 2.68
C LEU A 47 25.56 5.24 2.47
N THR A 48 26.73 5.53 1.94
CA THR A 48 27.87 4.61 1.81
C THR A 48 28.90 4.89 2.91
N ASP A 49 29.83 3.96 3.16
CA ASP A 49 30.91 4.18 4.13
C ASP A 49 31.86 5.34 3.79
N GLU A 50 31.85 5.81 2.53
CA GLU A 50 32.61 6.97 2.06
C GLU A 50 31.81 8.28 2.08
N SER A 51 30.54 8.24 2.52
CA SER A 51 29.65 9.40 2.48
C SER A 51 30.07 10.50 3.45
N THR A 52 30.05 11.74 2.97
CA THR A 52 30.39 12.90 3.78
C THR A 52 29.15 13.49 4.47
N PRO A 53 29.32 14.33 5.50
CA PRO A 53 28.21 15.12 6.08
C PRO A 53 27.44 15.96 5.05
N SER A 54 28.12 16.42 3.99
CA SER A 54 27.47 17.16 2.89
C SER A 54 26.52 16.26 2.09
N ASP A 55 26.90 15.01 1.84
CA ASP A 55 26.08 14.04 1.12
C ASP A 55 24.84 13.66 1.95
N PHE A 56 25.03 13.48 3.27
CA PHE A 56 23.91 13.34 4.20
C PHE A 56 22.95 14.53 4.14
N HIS A 57 23.43 15.77 4.21
CA HIS A 57 22.54 16.93 4.19
C HIS A 57 21.76 17.07 2.86
N LYS A 58 22.36 16.70 1.73
CA LYS A 58 21.65 16.65 0.45
C LYS A 58 20.54 15.60 0.47
N LEU A 59 20.86 14.37 0.89
CA LEU A 59 19.88 13.29 1.02
C LEU A 59 18.75 13.65 1.99
N LEU A 60 19.09 14.25 3.14
CA LEU A 60 18.12 14.70 4.12
C LEU A 60 17.15 15.71 3.50
N ASN A 61 17.65 16.71 2.77
CA ASN A 61 16.79 17.71 2.14
C ASN A 61 15.84 17.09 1.10
N GLU A 62 16.33 16.15 0.29
CA GLU A 62 15.51 15.43 -0.68
C GLU A 62 14.39 14.60 -0.01
N GLN A 63 14.71 13.90 1.09
CA GLN A 63 13.72 13.11 1.82
C GLN A 63 12.72 13.97 2.61
N VAL A 64 13.18 15.13 3.11
CA VAL A 64 12.36 16.12 3.82
C VAL A 64 11.36 16.78 2.86
N GLU A 65 11.77 17.12 1.63
CA GLU A 65 10.86 17.65 0.61
C GLU A 65 9.76 16.64 0.25
N TRP A 66 10.09 15.35 0.18
CA TRP A 66 9.11 14.29 0.01
C TRP A 66 8.11 14.25 1.18
N LEU A 67 8.60 14.34 2.43
CA LEU A 67 7.75 14.32 3.62
C LEU A 67 6.80 15.53 3.68
N GLU A 68 7.28 16.74 3.36
CA GLU A 68 6.45 17.95 3.29
C GLU A 68 5.33 17.82 2.25
N GLN A 69 5.63 17.20 1.09
CA GLN A 69 4.62 16.95 0.05
C GLN A 69 3.59 15.91 0.48
N GLU A 70 4.02 14.85 1.16
CA GLU A 70 3.13 13.80 1.66
C GLU A 70 2.18 14.34 2.75
N ILE A 71 2.71 15.11 3.70
CA ILE A 71 1.92 15.68 4.79
C ILE A 71 1.07 16.87 4.32
N GLY A 72 1.57 17.69 3.40
CA GLY A 72 0.82 18.81 2.81
C GLY A 72 -0.46 18.39 2.07
N GLN A 73 -0.43 17.24 1.39
CA GLN A 73 -1.59 16.70 0.67
C GLN A 73 -2.71 16.18 1.60
N ILE A 74 -2.45 16.03 2.90
CA ILE A 74 -3.46 15.59 3.88
C ILE A 74 -4.48 16.72 4.17
N ARG A 75 -4.18 17.99 3.84
CA ARG A 75 -4.94 19.15 4.35
C ARG A 75 -6.04 19.71 3.42
N ASP A 76 -6.02 19.45 2.12
CA ASP A 76 -6.89 20.14 1.14
C ASP A 76 -8.25 19.47 0.86
N VAL A 77 -8.92 18.90 1.87
CA VAL A 77 -10.31 18.42 1.71
C VAL A 77 -11.27 19.22 2.59
N PRO A 78 -12.19 20.02 2.02
CA PRO A 78 -13.21 20.75 2.77
C PRO A 78 -14.17 19.78 3.45
N GLN A 79 -14.36 19.92 4.76
CA GLN A 79 -15.46 19.32 5.51
C GLN A 79 -16.80 19.77 4.94
N GLN A 80 -17.65 18.81 4.57
CA GLN A 80 -19.09 19.02 4.51
C GLN A 80 -19.73 18.13 5.57
N ASP A 81 -20.27 18.81 6.58
CA ASP A 81 -21.25 18.32 7.54
C ASP A 81 -22.52 17.81 6.84
N GLY A 82 -23.19 16.84 7.46
CA GLY A 82 -24.51 16.41 6.99
C GLY A 82 -25.04 15.11 7.58
N SER A 83 -25.59 15.21 8.79
CA SER A 83 -26.86 14.58 9.22
C SER A 83 -26.95 13.06 9.41
N GLU A 84 -26.78 12.66 10.68
CA GLU A 84 -27.83 12.10 11.57
C GLU A 84 -29.10 11.52 10.92
N THR A 85 -29.36 10.22 11.13
CA THR A 85 -30.72 9.71 11.32
C THR A 85 -30.73 8.41 12.12
N THR A 86 -31.35 8.50 13.28
CA THR A 86 -31.75 7.46 14.23
C THR A 86 -32.91 6.64 13.66
N ILE A 87 -32.89 5.30 13.82
CA ILE A 87 -34.11 4.48 13.88
C ILE A 87 -33.88 3.35 14.90
N GLU A 88 -34.62 3.43 16.00
CA GLU A 88 -34.95 2.32 16.91
C GLU A 88 -36.16 1.56 16.32
N GLU A 89 -36.23 0.23 16.49
CA GLU A 89 -37.35 -0.44 17.17
C GLU A 89 -37.21 -1.99 17.20
N ASP A 90 -37.70 -2.51 18.33
CA ASP A 90 -37.82 -3.87 18.87
C ASP A 90 -38.46 -4.97 17.99
N ALA A 91 -38.17 -6.25 18.34
CA ALA A 91 -39.20 -7.24 18.74
C ALA A 91 -38.63 -8.67 19.00
N GLU A 92 -38.57 -9.02 20.29
CA GLU A 92 -39.02 -10.26 20.97
C GLU A 92 -39.01 -11.69 20.35
N SER A 93 -38.49 -12.61 21.20
CA SER A 93 -39.09 -13.89 21.66
C SER A 93 -38.79 -15.23 20.97
N GLY A 94 -37.96 -16.05 21.64
CA GLY A 94 -38.41 -17.34 22.22
C GLY A 94 -38.04 -18.66 21.54
N GLN A 95 -37.21 -19.48 22.22
CA GLN A 95 -37.41 -20.93 22.55
C GLN A 95 -36.09 -21.75 22.63
N GLN A 96 -35.71 -22.12 23.87
CA GLN A 96 -35.03 -23.38 24.26
C GLN A 96 -36.11 -24.36 24.75
N PRO A 97 -35.90 -25.70 24.96
CA PRO A 97 -34.64 -26.37 25.37
C PRO A 97 -34.42 -27.80 24.77
N GLN A 98 -33.26 -28.42 25.04
CA GLN A 98 -33.14 -29.77 25.64
C GLN A 98 -31.68 -30.20 25.83
N LEU A 99 -31.30 -30.38 27.10
CA LEU A 99 -30.05 -30.99 27.58
C LEU A 99 -30.27 -32.49 27.80
N LEU A 100 -29.46 -33.37 27.18
CA LEU A 100 -29.28 -34.76 27.63
C LEU A 100 -27.81 -35.22 27.43
N ASN A 101 -27.09 -35.17 28.56
CA ASN A 101 -25.95 -35.99 29.04
C ASN A 101 -25.20 -36.96 28.11
N ALA A 102 -23.86 -36.85 28.08
CA ALA A 102 -22.95 -37.99 28.33
C ALA A 102 -21.48 -37.56 28.53
N ASN A 103 -21.13 -37.37 29.80
CA ASN A 103 -19.83 -37.63 30.44
C ASN A 103 -18.70 -38.24 29.57
N LYS A 104 -17.74 -37.41 29.11
CA LYS A 104 -16.34 -37.81 28.90
C LYS A 104 -15.42 -36.63 29.23
N LYS A 105 -14.73 -36.72 30.38
CA LYS A 105 -13.63 -35.83 30.74
C LYS A 105 -12.48 -36.04 29.75
N ALA A 106 -12.38 -35.18 28.75
CA ALA A 106 -11.15 -34.93 28.02
C ALA A 106 -10.69 -33.52 28.41
N THR A 107 -9.69 -33.44 29.28
CA THR A 107 -8.99 -32.18 29.59
C THR A 107 -8.07 -31.86 28.42
N GLY A 108 -8.66 -31.45 27.31
CA GLY A 108 -7.98 -30.76 26.23
C GLY A 108 -8.66 -29.41 26.09
N TYR A 109 -7.88 -28.33 26.12
CA TYR A 109 -8.37 -27.03 25.68
C TYR A 109 -8.91 -27.19 24.26
N VAL A 110 -10.24 -27.15 24.10
CA VAL A 110 -10.88 -27.02 22.78
C VAL A 110 -11.06 -25.52 22.61
N PRO A 111 -10.30 -24.87 21.70
CA PRO A 111 -10.51 -23.45 21.44
C PRO A 111 -11.97 -23.27 21.04
N ASP A 112 -12.63 -22.25 21.61
CA ASP A 112 -14.01 -21.92 21.25
C ASP A 112 -14.10 -21.79 19.74
N ALA A 113 -15.01 -22.54 19.13
CA ALA A 113 -15.23 -22.47 17.69
C ALA A 113 -15.74 -21.06 17.38
N LYS A 114 -14.90 -20.23 16.77
CA LYS A 114 -15.21 -18.84 16.40
C LYS A 114 -16.61 -18.76 15.79
N SER A 115 -17.41 -17.83 16.30
CA SER A 115 -18.75 -17.58 15.81
C SER A 115 -18.71 -17.18 14.32
N MET A 116 -19.76 -17.49 13.55
CA MET A 116 -19.82 -17.09 12.14
C MET A 116 -19.58 -15.58 11.92
N PRO A 117 -20.10 -14.66 12.76
CA PRO A 117 -19.76 -13.24 12.70
C PRO A 117 -18.27 -12.93 12.88
N GLU A 118 -17.58 -13.61 13.80
CA GLU A 118 -16.13 -13.44 13.98
C GLU A 118 -15.35 -13.93 12.76
N ARG A 119 -15.73 -15.07 12.17
CA ARG A 119 -15.10 -15.57 10.93
C ARG A 119 -15.29 -14.61 9.75
N LEU A 120 -16.45 -13.97 9.65
CA LEU A 120 -16.73 -12.95 8.63
C LEU A 120 -15.94 -11.67 8.89
N LYS A 121 -15.77 -11.28 10.17
CA LYS A 121 -14.94 -10.14 10.57
C LYS A 121 -13.47 -10.38 10.24
N ASP A 122 -12.93 -11.56 10.53
CA ASP A 122 -11.55 -11.93 10.20
C ASP A 122 -11.31 -11.90 8.68
N ARG A 123 -12.22 -12.46 7.88
CA ARG A 123 -12.16 -12.40 6.41
C ARG A 123 -12.15 -10.95 5.88
N ARG A 124 -12.95 -10.07 6.48
CA ARG A 124 -12.96 -8.64 6.13
C ARG A 124 -11.67 -7.96 6.56
N ALA A 125 -11.14 -8.28 7.74
CA ALA A 125 -9.90 -7.70 8.25
C ALA A 125 -8.72 -7.93 7.30
N ASP A 126 -8.58 -9.14 6.75
CA ASP A 126 -7.55 -9.46 5.76
C ASP A 126 -7.67 -8.59 4.50
N MET A 127 -8.90 -8.45 3.97
CA MET A 127 -9.16 -7.62 2.79
C MET A 127 -8.98 -6.13 3.07
N GLU A 128 -9.39 -5.66 4.25
CA GLU A 128 -9.18 -4.29 4.70
C GLU A 128 -7.68 -3.95 4.79
N HIS A 129 -6.88 -4.87 5.33
CA HIS A 129 -5.43 -4.71 5.39
C HIS A 129 -4.82 -4.59 3.99
N LEU A 130 -5.20 -5.48 3.07
CA LEU A 130 -4.73 -5.41 1.67
C LEU A 130 -5.14 -4.12 0.98
N LEU A 131 -6.34 -3.62 1.25
CA LEU A 131 -6.86 -2.39 0.65
C LEU A 131 -6.14 -1.14 1.16
N LEU A 132 -5.98 -1.01 2.48
CA LEU A 132 -5.42 0.18 3.11
C LEU A 132 -3.90 0.28 2.92
N ASN A 133 -3.20 -0.86 2.88
CA ASN A 133 -1.75 -0.90 2.73
C ASN A 133 -1.39 -1.19 1.26
N ASP A 134 -1.46 -2.45 0.85
CA ASP A 134 -0.88 -2.90 -0.42
C ASP A 134 -1.49 -2.20 -1.65
N CYS A 135 -2.81 -2.09 -1.72
CA CYS A 135 -3.46 -1.47 -2.86
C CYS A 135 -3.17 0.05 -2.95
N VAL A 136 -2.95 0.70 -1.82
CA VAL A 136 -2.53 2.12 -1.76
C VAL A 136 -1.06 2.26 -2.15
N THR A 137 -0.17 1.43 -1.61
CA THR A 137 1.27 1.44 -1.95
C THR A 137 1.50 1.18 -3.43
N LEU A 138 0.74 0.25 -4.02
CA LEU A 138 0.78 -0.07 -5.46
C LEU A 138 0.02 0.97 -6.31
N LYS A 139 -0.54 2.01 -5.69
CA LYS A 139 -1.30 3.10 -6.31
C LYS A 139 -2.54 2.62 -7.09
N LEU A 140 -3.05 1.43 -6.78
CA LEU A 140 -4.25 0.87 -7.41
C LEU A 140 -5.50 1.63 -6.99
N VAL A 141 -5.50 2.15 -5.77
CA VAL A 141 -6.52 3.05 -5.21
C VAL A 141 -5.86 4.16 -4.43
N SER A 142 -6.53 5.30 -4.32
CA SER A 142 -6.10 6.34 -3.38
C SER A 142 -6.43 5.94 -1.93
N PRO A 143 -5.72 6.48 -0.92
CA PRO A 143 -6.02 6.21 0.50
C PRO A 143 -7.48 6.50 0.85
N ASN A 144 -8.04 7.58 0.29
CA ASN A 144 -9.44 7.95 0.50
C ASN A 144 -10.40 6.96 -0.15
N GLN A 145 -10.09 6.45 -1.34
CA GLN A 145 -10.88 5.40 -1.98
C GLN A 145 -10.78 4.08 -1.21
N ALA A 146 -9.61 3.72 -0.70
CA ALA A 146 -9.42 2.52 0.11
C ALA A 146 -10.28 2.56 1.40
N LYS A 147 -10.30 3.70 2.10
CA LYS A 147 -11.18 3.92 3.25
C LYS A 147 -12.67 3.81 2.87
N LYS A 148 -13.09 4.43 1.76
CA LYS A 148 -14.47 4.32 1.25
C LYS A 148 -14.86 2.88 0.93
N LEU A 149 -13.96 2.13 0.27
CA LEU A 149 -14.18 0.73 -0.03
C LEU A 149 -14.32 -0.08 1.26
N LYS A 150 -13.42 0.12 2.25
CA LYS A 150 -13.54 -0.50 3.57
C LYS A 150 -14.90 -0.25 4.22
N HIS A 151 -15.38 0.99 4.25
CA HIS A 151 -16.70 1.29 4.81
C HIS A 151 -17.83 0.61 4.02
N GLY A 152 -17.70 0.51 2.70
CA GLY A 152 -18.65 -0.19 1.82
C GLY A 152 -18.64 -1.72 1.95
N LEU A 153 -17.66 -2.31 2.63
CA LEU A 153 -17.63 -3.75 2.94
C LEU A 153 -18.58 -4.13 4.08
N LEU A 154 -18.97 -3.15 4.92
CA LEU A 154 -19.85 -3.39 6.06
C LEU A 154 -21.27 -3.71 5.58
N GLY A 155 -21.87 -4.75 6.14
CA GLY A 155 -23.23 -5.19 5.78
C GLY A 155 -23.34 -5.97 4.46
N LYS A 156 -22.28 -6.05 3.65
CA LYS A 156 -22.25 -6.89 2.44
C LYS A 156 -21.76 -8.31 2.74
N ASP A 157 -22.21 -9.23 1.89
CA ASP A 157 -21.66 -10.58 1.79
C ASP A 157 -20.20 -10.49 1.32
N PRO A 158 -19.22 -11.08 2.04
CA PRO A 158 -17.80 -10.93 1.74
C PRO A 158 -17.41 -11.31 0.30
N GLU A 159 -18.04 -12.32 -0.30
CA GLU A 159 -17.68 -12.79 -1.64
C GLU A 159 -18.10 -11.78 -2.71
N LYS A 160 -19.32 -11.26 -2.63
CA LYS A 160 -19.80 -10.20 -3.53
C LYS A 160 -19.02 -8.90 -3.34
N ALA A 161 -18.71 -8.56 -2.09
CA ALA A 161 -17.92 -7.38 -1.79
C ALA A 161 -16.49 -7.48 -2.36
N GLU A 162 -15.87 -8.67 -2.27
CA GLU A 162 -14.57 -8.92 -2.87
C GLU A 162 -14.63 -8.81 -4.40
N GLU A 163 -15.66 -9.35 -5.05
CA GLU A 163 -15.82 -9.27 -6.50
C GLU A 163 -15.93 -7.81 -6.99
N GLU A 164 -16.74 -6.98 -6.33
CA GLU A 164 -16.85 -5.55 -6.64
C GLU A 164 -15.50 -4.83 -6.49
N VAL A 165 -14.79 -5.08 -5.39
CA VAL A 165 -13.47 -4.51 -5.13
C VAL A 165 -12.46 -4.94 -6.19
N VAL A 166 -12.42 -6.23 -6.53
CA VAL A 166 -11.53 -6.77 -7.55
C VAL A 166 -11.81 -6.14 -8.91
N ALA A 167 -13.08 -5.98 -9.30
CA ALA A 167 -13.44 -5.34 -10.56
C ALA A 167 -12.91 -3.89 -10.65
N LEU A 168 -13.05 -3.12 -9.57
CA LEU A 168 -12.52 -1.76 -9.50
C LEU A 168 -10.99 -1.76 -9.60
N LEU A 169 -10.32 -2.59 -8.80
CA LEU A 169 -8.86 -2.66 -8.78
C LEU A 169 -8.27 -3.13 -10.13
N ARG A 170 -8.92 -4.07 -10.82
CA ARG A 170 -8.54 -4.50 -12.18
C ARG A 170 -8.58 -3.33 -13.16
N ASN A 171 -9.64 -2.52 -13.12
CA ASN A 171 -9.78 -1.35 -13.96
C ASN A 171 -8.65 -0.33 -13.70
N SER A 172 -8.33 -0.09 -12.43
CA SER A 172 -7.19 0.74 -12.04
C SER A 172 -5.86 0.20 -12.57
N LEU A 173 -5.59 -1.10 -12.39
CA LEU A 173 -4.35 -1.72 -12.88
C LEU A 173 -4.24 -1.66 -14.41
N HIS A 174 -5.34 -1.93 -15.12
CA HIS A 174 -5.40 -1.76 -16.57
C HIS A 174 -5.07 -0.32 -16.99
N ALA A 175 -5.61 0.68 -16.29
CA ALA A 175 -5.35 2.08 -16.58
C ALA A 175 -3.87 2.43 -16.34
N GLN A 176 -3.27 1.95 -15.25
CA GLN A 176 -1.85 2.14 -14.96
C GLN A 176 -0.96 1.53 -16.05
N VAL A 177 -1.17 0.25 -16.38
CA VAL A 177 -0.39 -0.47 -17.41
C VAL A 177 -0.53 0.22 -18.77
N ARG A 178 -1.75 0.60 -19.15
CA ARG A 178 -2.01 1.32 -20.41
C ARG A 178 -1.28 2.67 -20.44
N LYS A 179 -1.32 3.43 -19.35
CA LYS A 179 -0.61 4.72 -19.23
C LYS A 179 0.90 4.51 -19.37
N PHE A 180 1.45 3.46 -18.77
CA PHE A 180 2.86 3.13 -18.87
C PHE A 180 3.28 2.75 -20.30
N ILE A 181 2.55 1.84 -20.94
CA ILE A 181 2.79 1.40 -22.33
C ILE A 181 2.82 2.61 -23.27
N ARG A 182 1.86 3.53 -23.15
CA ARG A 182 1.81 4.76 -23.97
C ARG A 182 3.02 5.66 -23.73
N LYS A 183 3.43 5.83 -22.48
CA LYS A 183 4.55 6.71 -22.12
C LYS A 183 5.91 6.17 -22.56
N HIS A 184 6.09 4.84 -22.54
CA HIS A 184 7.37 4.17 -22.76
C HIS A 184 7.39 3.33 -24.05
N ASN A 185 6.48 3.59 -24.98
CA ASN A 185 6.35 2.90 -26.27
C ASN A 185 6.40 1.37 -26.15
N GLY A 186 5.57 0.80 -25.26
CA GLY A 186 5.53 -0.64 -24.97
C GLY A 186 6.25 -1.04 -23.68
N GLY A 187 7.39 -0.43 -23.36
CA GLY A 187 8.14 -0.75 -22.15
C GLY A 187 8.57 -2.23 -22.09
N PRO A 188 8.42 -2.93 -20.95
CA PRO A 188 8.71 -4.37 -20.85
C PRO A 188 7.77 -5.23 -21.72
N TRP A 189 6.60 -4.69 -22.10
CA TRP A 189 5.61 -5.37 -22.94
C TRP A 189 5.59 -4.77 -24.34
N ALA A 190 6.73 -4.82 -25.02
CA ALA A 190 6.92 -4.15 -26.30
C ALA A 190 6.02 -4.70 -27.43
N THR A 191 5.67 -5.99 -27.39
CA THR A 191 4.89 -6.65 -28.44
C THR A 191 3.39 -6.67 -28.13
N ALA A 192 2.55 -6.69 -29.17
CA ALA A 192 1.10 -6.74 -29.03
C ALA A 192 0.61 -8.03 -28.34
N THR A 193 1.34 -9.13 -28.50
CA THR A 193 1.07 -10.41 -27.82
C THR A 193 1.26 -10.28 -26.32
N LEU A 194 2.41 -9.79 -25.86
CA LEU A 194 2.70 -9.57 -24.44
C LEU A 194 1.71 -8.59 -23.80
N GLN A 195 1.36 -7.51 -24.50
CA GLN A 195 0.34 -6.58 -23.99
C GLN A 195 -1.04 -7.22 -23.86
N THR A 196 -1.37 -8.19 -24.72
CA THR A 196 -2.63 -8.93 -24.64
C THR A 196 -2.60 -9.94 -23.50
N GLU A 197 -1.48 -10.64 -23.31
CA GLU A 197 -1.27 -11.55 -22.17
C GLU A 197 -1.42 -10.81 -20.84
N VAL A 198 -0.75 -9.68 -20.64
CA VAL A 198 -0.89 -8.87 -19.43
C VAL A 198 -2.34 -8.45 -19.20
N ARG A 199 -3.08 -8.05 -20.26
CA ARG A 199 -4.50 -7.70 -20.11
C ARG A 199 -5.35 -8.92 -19.72
N MET A 200 -5.08 -10.08 -20.31
CA MET A 200 -5.79 -11.32 -20.00
C MET A 200 -5.50 -11.75 -18.57
N ASP A 201 -4.26 -11.65 -18.12
CA ASP A 201 -3.86 -12.02 -16.76
C ASP A 201 -4.52 -11.13 -15.72
N ILE A 202 -4.56 -9.81 -15.94
CA ILE A 202 -5.32 -8.88 -15.09
C ILE A 202 -6.81 -9.29 -15.06
N THR A 203 -7.40 -9.61 -16.21
CA THR A 203 -8.84 -9.98 -16.29
C THR A 203 -9.14 -11.29 -15.56
N ARG A 204 -8.19 -12.24 -15.52
CA ARG A 204 -8.34 -13.56 -14.87
C ARG A 204 -8.28 -13.51 -13.34
N THR A 205 -7.76 -12.45 -12.74
CA THR A 205 -7.52 -12.36 -11.28
C THR A 205 -8.80 -12.33 -10.43
N ARG A 206 -9.20 -13.41 -9.75
CA ARG A 206 -10.50 -13.46 -9.04
C ARG A 206 -10.51 -12.88 -7.62
N THR A 207 -9.35 -12.74 -6.99
CA THR A 207 -9.25 -12.29 -5.58
C THR A 207 -8.35 -11.07 -5.46
N VAL A 208 -8.56 -10.26 -4.42
CA VAL A 208 -7.75 -9.05 -4.17
C VAL A 208 -6.28 -9.43 -4.00
N ARG A 209 -6.00 -10.51 -3.27
CA ARG A 209 -4.64 -11.03 -3.05
C ARG A 209 -3.94 -11.40 -4.36
N SER A 210 -4.64 -12.09 -5.26
CA SER A 210 -4.07 -12.48 -6.57
C SER A 210 -3.73 -11.25 -7.43
N LEU A 211 -4.58 -10.23 -7.38
CA LEU A 211 -4.38 -8.99 -8.12
C LEU A 211 -3.24 -8.14 -7.55
N VAL A 212 -3.10 -8.08 -6.22
CA VAL A 212 -1.97 -7.44 -5.55
C VAL A 212 -0.67 -8.14 -5.94
N SER A 213 -0.64 -9.48 -5.91
CA SER A 213 0.54 -10.25 -6.31
C SER A 213 0.93 -9.98 -7.77
N LEU A 214 -0.04 -10.00 -8.70
CA LEU A 214 0.19 -9.69 -10.10
C LEU A 214 0.69 -8.25 -10.27
N SER A 215 0.09 -7.29 -9.56
CA SER A 215 0.50 -5.89 -9.63
C SER A 215 1.93 -5.68 -9.14
N ARG A 216 2.38 -6.40 -8.11
CA ARG A 216 3.78 -6.37 -7.65
C ARG A 216 4.72 -6.87 -8.74
N GLN A 217 4.43 -8.03 -9.32
CA GLN A 217 5.21 -8.59 -10.43
C GLN A 217 5.33 -7.62 -11.62
N LEU A 218 4.21 -7.03 -12.05
CA LEU A 218 4.22 -6.06 -13.16
C LEU A 218 5.00 -4.78 -12.82
N LEU A 219 5.01 -4.35 -11.55
CA LEU A 219 5.82 -3.21 -11.11
C LEU A 219 7.31 -3.55 -11.05
N GLU A 220 7.68 -4.74 -10.60
CA GLU A 220 9.05 -5.24 -10.60
C GLU A 220 9.59 -5.33 -12.04
N GLU A 221 8.86 -5.95 -12.97
CA GLU A 221 9.21 -6.00 -14.40
C GLU A 221 9.42 -4.60 -14.98
N ARG A 222 8.53 -3.67 -14.64
CA ARG A 222 8.63 -2.27 -15.04
C ARG A 222 9.88 -1.60 -14.48
N GLN A 223 10.16 -1.80 -13.20
CA GLN A 223 11.32 -1.18 -12.53
C GLN A 223 12.62 -1.74 -13.09
N GLU A 224 12.70 -3.07 -13.28
CA GLU A 224 13.84 -3.74 -13.89
C GLU A 224 14.10 -3.20 -15.30
N TRP A 225 13.04 -3.07 -16.11
CA TRP A 225 13.14 -2.48 -17.45
C TRP A 225 13.63 -1.04 -17.41
N LEU A 226 13.11 -0.21 -16.48
CA LEU A 226 13.55 1.17 -16.29
C LEU A 226 15.02 1.26 -15.86
N MET A 227 15.49 0.36 -15.01
CA MET A 227 16.90 0.31 -14.58
C MET A 227 17.81 -0.07 -15.75
N LYS A 228 17.45 -1.10 -16.54
CA LYS A 228 18.19 -1.52 -17.74
C LYS A 228 18.21 -0.43 -18.82
N THR A 229 17.13 0.31 -19.00
CA THR A 229 17.07 1.40 -19.99
C THR A 229 17.75 2.68 -19.50
N LYS A 230 17.68 3.01 -18.20
CA LYS A 230 18.41 4.16 -17.65
C LYS A 230 19.93 3.93 -17.72
N SER A 231 20.43 2.75 -17.34
CA SER A 231 21.85 2.42 -17.47
C SER A 231 22.31 2.40 -18.93
N SER A 232 21.43 2.02 -19.87
CA SER A 232 21.69 2.09 -21.31
C SER A 232 21.67 3.53 -21.87
N LEU A 233 20.81 4.41 -21.33
CA LEU A 233 20.71 5.81 -21.75
C LEU A 233 21.93 6.63 -21.29
N THR A 234 22.50 6.35 -20.11
CA THR A 234 23.76 7.00 -19.67
C THR A 234 24.92 6.70 -20.62
N GLY A 235 24.91 5.54 -21.30
CA GLY A 235 25.86 5.21 -22.38
C GLY A 235 25.53 5.82 -23.74
N ARG A 236 24.29 6.27 -23.97
CA ARG A 236 23.87 6.92 -25.23
C ARG A 236 24.10 8.43 -25.25
N PHE A 237 24.14 9.09 -24.09
CA PHE A 237 24.49 10.51 -24.01
C PHE A 237 26.01 10.76 -24.13
N PHE A 238 26.84 9.72 -23.98
CA PHE A 238 28.28 9.73 -24.29
C PHE A 238 28.61 8.78 -25.47
N GLY A 239 28.15 9.12 -26.68
CA GLY A 239 28.85 8.74 -27.92
C GLY A 239 28.91 7.26 -28.36
N GLY A 240 28.19 6.32 -27.75
CA GLY A 240 28.24 4.91 -28.15
C GLY A 240 27.03 4.44 -28.97
N LYS A 241 27.20 4.22 -30.28
CA LYS A 241 26.26 3.39 -31.07
C LYS A 241 26.27 1.96 -30.53
N VAL A 242 25.29 1.61 -29.70
CA VAL A 242 25.03 0.20 -29.38
C VAL A 242 24.22 -0.41 -30.52
N LYS A 243 24.88 -1.20 -31.36
CA LYS A 243 24.21 -2.17 -32.24
C LYS A 243 23.47 -3.15 -31.33
N MET A 244 22.16 -3.26 -31.51
CA MET A 244 21.44 -4.44 -31.02
C MET A 244 21.68 -5.55 -32.03
N ASP A 245 22.38 -6.60 -31.61
CA ASP A 245 22.45 -7.84 -32.39
C ASP A 245 21.08 -8.53 -32.38
N LYS A 246 20.78 -9.11 -33.53
CA LYS A 246 19.53 -9.79 -33.91
C LYS A 246 19.38 -11.15 -33.22
#